data_AF-A0A7R9T3E6-F1
#
_entry.id   AF-A0A7R9T3E6-F1
#
_cell.length_a   1.000
_cell.length_b   1.000
_cell.length_c   1.000
_cell.angle_alpha   90.00
_cell.angle_beta   90.00
_cell.angle_gamma   90.00
#
_symmetry.space_group_name_H-M   'P 1'
#
loop_
_entity.id
_entity.type
_entity.pdbx_description
1 polymer ?
#
loop_
_entity_poly.entity_id
_entity_poly.type
_entity_poly.pdbx_seq_one_letter_code
_entity_poly.pdbx_strand_id
1 'polypeptide(L)'
;AAMATAADAAGVVLDPDAYDDDATDGTRDDESSNFDASWRRATTEKRADVEAFEAMVRARLGDGLADARWERALMKMQRDARFRALKTHSERRAAFDALRRRAAEEKREGEKRRRAARGEDEADADARRARALRARESEASERRRRDEREARFRKERLLDDEAEAAFQALCAERVKTYTRSYDEAFRRDLVGDPMGRDDVSRLRGGEARARTLYEAHRLAVEASLKAEFEKLARRIIDKLVVRELSDETAANEARARRRASALDVVFDGALAYARAAEDEFELVDDVLFAFVSDGDKKQIWTECAIDILSRHGVKIGDDRVEDGEDEDEDEDEDE
;
A
#
# COMPACT_ATOMS: atom_id res chain seq x y z
N ALA A 1 49.83 -22.40 -11.88
CA ALA A 1 51.17 -21.77 -11.82
C ALA A 1 51.41 -21.22 -10.42
N ALA A 2 52.67 -21.28 -9.95
CA ALA A 2 53.18 -21.21 -8.56
C ALA A 2 52.89 -22.50 -7.74
N MET A 3 53.77 -23.50 -7.60
CA MET A 3 55.16 -23.59 -7.04
C MET A 3 55.24 -23.16 -5.57
N ALA A 4 55.35 -24.10 -4.61
CA ALA A 4 56.58 -24.73 -4.05
C ALA A 4 57.11 -23.89 -2.83
N THR A 5 57.61 -24.37 -1.67
CA THR A 5 58.48 -25.50 -1.24
C THR A 5 58.51 -25.57 0.31
N ALA A 6 58.57 -26.76 0.93
CA ALA A 6 59.69 -27.38 1.74
C ALA A 6 60.17 -26.60 2.99
N ALA A 7 60.64 -27.14 4.13
CA ALA A 7 61.14 -28.44 4.65
C ALA A 7 61.05 -28.34 6.21
N ASP A 8 60.87 -29.37 7.05
CA ASP A 8 61.65 -30.59 7.40
C ASP A 8 63.00 -30.39 8.15
N ALA A 9 63.30 -31.37 9.03
CA ALA A 9 64.48 -31.64 9.87
C ALA A 9 64.36 -31.23 11.37
N ALA A 10 64.22 -32.16 12.32
CA ALA A 10 65.22 -33.11 12.89
C ALA A 10 66.23 -32.42 13.83
N GLY A 11 66.62 -32.91 15.00
CA GLY A 11 66.40 -34.14 15.76
C GLY A 11 67.41 -34.19 16.93
N VAL A 12 67.28 -35.13 17.86
CA VAL A 12 68.43 -35.76 18.54
C VAL A 12 68.08 -37.22 18.83
N VAL A 13 68.88 -38.09 18.23
CA VAL A 13 68.95 -39.56 18.31
C VAL A 13 69.72 -39.97 19.55
N LEU A 14 69.40 -41.10 20.18
CA LEU A 14 70.38 -42.08 20.67
C LEU A 14 69.66 -43.43 20.90
N ASP A 15 69.90 -44.36 19.98
CA ASP A 15 69.94 -45.82 20.20
C ASP A 15 71.44 -46.17 20.19
N PRO A 16 71.98 -47.09 21.02
CA PRO A 16 72.02 -48.48 20.56
C PRO A 16 72.11 -49.58 21.65
N ASP A 17 71.75 -50.79 21.21
CA ASP A 17 72.15 -52.11 21.71
C ASP A 17 73.47 -52.20 22.50
N ALA A 18 73.44 -52.99 23.59
CA ALA A 18 74.38 -54.11 23.88
C ALA A 18 74.46 -54.35 25.39
N TYR A 19 73.92 -55.47 25.87
CA TYR A 19 74.65 -56.55 26.54
C TYR A 19 73.66 -57.65 26.94
N ASP A 20 73.67 -58.71 26.13
CA ASP A 20 73.40 -60.08 26.53
C ASP A 20 74.46 -60.51 27.57
N ASP A 21 74.06 -61.17 28.67
CA ASP A 21 74.64 -62.48 29.06
C ASP A 21 73.86 -63.12 30.22
N ASP A 22 73.13 -64.17 29.85
CA ASP A 22 73.14 -65.55 30.37
C ASP A 22 73.29 -65.90 31.87
N ALA A 23 72.40 -66.84 32.24
CA ALA A 23 72.52 -67.93 33.21
C ALA A 23 72.85 -67.66 34.68
N THR A 24 71.90 -67.99 35.56
CA THR A 24 71.90 -69.21 36.41
C THR A 24 70.71 -69.14 37.37
N ASP A 25 69.75 -70.06 37.23
CA ASP A 25 69.53 -71.19 38.14
C ASP A 25 69.17 -70.79 39.59
N GLY A 26 67.98 -71.22 40.01
CA GLY A 26 67.54 -71.04 41.38
C GLY A 26 66.02 -70.99 41.54
N THR A 27 65.34 -72.09 41.25
CA THR A 27 64.05 -72.43 41.86
C THR A 27 64.03 -72.04 43.33
N ARG A 28 63.27 -71.00 43.71
CA ARG A 28 62.89 -70.68 45.09
C ARG A 28 61.51 -70.00 45.14
N ASP A 29 60.50 -70.83 45.28
CA ASP A 29 59.42 -70.72 46.28
C ASP A 29 58.57 -69.42 46.33
N ASP A 30 57.51 -69.44 45.51
CA ASP A 30 56.07 -69.22 45.79
C ASP A 30 55.58 -68.68 47.15
N GLU A 31 56.16 -67.64 47.76
CA GLU A 31 55.57 -67.03 48.99
C GLU A 31 55.38 -65.49 49.00
N SER A 32 55.87 -64.74 48.01
CA SER A 32 55.70 -63.25 47.97
C SER A 32 54.47 -62.78 47.16
N SER A 33 54.07 -63.53 46.13
CA SER A 33 52.85 -63.28 45.34
C SER A 33 51.56 -63.41 46.18
N ASN A 34 51.59 -64.27 47.20
CA ASN A 34 50.42 -64.57 48.03
C ASN A 34 50.08 -63.43 49.00
N PHE A 35 51.05 -62.62 49.45
CA PHE A 35 50.78 -61.47 50.34
C PHE A 35 50.15 -60.30 49.59
N ASP A 36 50.66 -59.90 48.42
CA ASP A 36 50.07 -58.84 47.58
C ASP A 36 48.69 -59.26 47.05
N ALA A 37 48.53 -60.54 46.64
CA ALA A 37 47.22 -61.08 46.26
C ALA A 37 46.23 -61.13 47.43
N SER A 38 46.68 -61.52 48.63
CA SER A 38 45.85 -61.56 49.85
C SER A 38 45.48 -60.16 50.35
N TRP A 39 46.40 -59.20 50.29
CA TRP A 39 46.15 -57.80 50.67
C TRP A 39 45.18 -57.13 49.68
N ARG A 40 45.37 -57.35 48.37
CA ARG A 40 44.43 -56.91 47.33
C ARG A 40 43.05 -57.53 47.53
N ARG A 41 42.95 -58.85 47.74
CA ARG A 41 41.68 -59.54 48.06
C ARG A 41 41.01 -58.95 49.31
N ALA A 42 41.77 -58.76 50.39
CA ALA A 42 41.25 -58.17 51.63
C ALA A 42 40.78 -56.72 51.44
N THR A 43 41.41 -55.92 50.56
CA THR A 43 40.94 -54.57 50.23
C THR A 43 39.71 -54.57 49.33
N THR A 44 39.61 -55.52 48.39
CA THR A 44 38.43 -55.67 47.54
C THR A 44 37.23 -56.18 48.34
N GLU A 45 37.44 -57.08 49.30
CA GLU A 45 36.41 -57.57 50.22
C GLU A 45 35.94 -56.44 51.16
N LYS A 46 36.87 -55.69 51.77
CA LYS A 46 36.51 -54.51 52.58
C LYS A 46 35.75 -53.46 51.77
N ARG A 47 36.12 -53.26 50.51
CA ARG A 47 35.42 -52.34 49.61
C ARG A 47 34.02 -52.86 49.26
N ALA A 48 33.88 -54.15 48.98
CA ALA A 48 32.59 -54.79 48.74
C ALA A 48 31.68 -54.72 49.98
N ASP A 49 32.25 -54.89 51.18
CA ASP A 49 31.53 -54.75 52.46
C ASP A 49 31.07 -53.31 52.70
N VAL A 50 31.90 -52.32 52.36
CA VAL A 50 31.52 -50.89 52.40
C VAL A 50 30.43 -50.59 51.37
N GLU A 51 30.55 -51.09 50.14
CA GLU A 51 29.55 -50.90 49.09
C GLU A 51 28.21 -51.55 49.45
N ALA A 52 28.23 -52.75 50.05
CA ALA A 52 27.03 -53.44 50.56
C ALA A 52 26.40 -52.68 51.74
N PHE A 53 27.21 -52.12 52.63
CA PHE A 53 26.76 -51.26 53.72
C PHE A 53 26.13 -49.97 53.19
N GLU A 54 26.77 -49.28 52.26
CA GLU A 54 26.24 -48.07 51.63
C GLU A 54 24.93 -48.34 50.86
N ALA A 55 24.85 -49.45 50.12
CA ALA A 55 23.62 -49.85 49.42
C ALA A 55 22.46 -50.09 50.40
N MET A 56 22.73 -50.72 51.54
CA MET A 56 21.74 -50.89 52.61
C MET A 56 21.33 -49.55 53.21
N VAL A 57 22.29 -48.67 53.49
CA VAL A 57 22.02 -47.31 54.02
C VAL A 57 21.10 -46.53 53.05
N ARG A 58 21.41 -46.54 51.75
CA ARG A 58 20.55 -45.92 50.71
C ARG A 58 19.15 -46.56 50.67
N ALA A 59 19.05 -47.89 50.72
CA ALA A 59 17.75 -48.57 50.68
C ALA A 59 16.87 -48.30 51.91
N ARG A 60 17.46 -48.08 53.09
CA ARG A 60 16.73 -47.87 54.35
C ARG A 60 16.41 -46.40 54.64
N LEU A 61 17.27 -45.48 54.21
CA LEU A 61 17.10 -44.04 54.46
C LEU A 61 16.59 -43.26 53.24
N GLY A 62 16.76 -43.78 52.03
CA GLY A 62 16.28 -43.19 50.78
C GLY A 62 16.67 -41.71 50.66
N ASP A 63 15.71 -40.90 50.24
CA ASP A 63 15.87 -39.46 50.00
C ASP A 63 16.20 -38.65 51.28
N GLY A 64 15.96 -39.22 52.46
CA GLY A 64 16.27 -38.59 53.76
C GLY A 64 17.72 -38.77 54.22
N LEU A 65 18.56 -39.46 53.44
CA LEU A 65 19.95 -39.77 53.80
C LEU A 65 20.80 -38.51 54.04
N ALA A 66 20.67 -37.48 53.20
CA ALA A 66 21.44 -36.23 53.32
C ALA A 66 21.24 -35.53 54.67
N ASP A 67 20.02 -35.60 55.22
CA ASP A 67 19.63 -34.94 56.47
C ASP A 67 19.62 -35.91 57.67
N ALA A 68 20.07 -37.15 57.49
CA ALA A 68 20.00 -38.18 58.51
C ALA A 68 21.03 -37.98 59.63
N ARG A 69 20.56 -38.14 60.88
CA ARG A 69 21.41 -38.23 62.07
C ARG A 69 21.77 -39.70 62.32
N TRP A 70 23.05 -39.97 62.58
CA TRP A 70 23.57 -41.33 62.83
C TRP A 70 22.72 -42.13 63.81
N GLU A 71 22.33 -41.55 64.95
CA GLU A 71 21.53 -42.22 65.99
C GLU A 71 20.17 -42.69 65.49
N ARG A 72 19.48 -41.90 64.65
CA ARG A 72 18.19 -42.26 64.07
C ARG A 72 18.34 -43.25 62.92
N ALA A 73 19.40 -43.11 62.14
CA ALA A 73 19.73 -44.03 61.06
C ALA A 73 20.08 -45.42 61.63
N LEU A 74 20.86 -45.45 62.70
CA LEU A 74 21.30 -46.66 63.38
C LEU A 74 20.13 -47.54 63.81
N MET A 75 19.08 -46.95 64.40
CA MET A 75 17.89 -47.67 64.81
C MET A 75 17.18 -48.40 63.66
N LYS A 76 17.28 -47.87 62.44
CA LYS A 76 16.67 -48.45 61.22
C LYS A 76 17.58 -49.48 60.52
N MET A 77 18.89 -49.38 60.73
CA MET A 77 19.90 -50.19 60.02
C MET A 77 20.45 -51.36 60.86
N GLN A 78 20.46 -51.24 62.19
CA GLN A 78 21.08 -52.21 63.11
C GLN A 78 20.53 -53.64 63.03
N ARG A 79 19.30 -53.79 62.53
CA ARG A 79 18.62 -55.10 62.38
C ARG A 79 18.97 -55.81 61.07
N ASP A 80 19.69 -55.16 60.15
CA ASP A 80 20.06 -55.73 58.85
C ASP A 80 21.36 -56.55 58.98
N ALA A 81 21.41 -57.74 58.37
CA ALA A 81 22.60 -58.60 58.41
C ALA A 81 23.83 -57.91 57.80
N ARG A 82 23.62 -57.04 56.80
CA ARG A 82 24.68 -56.25 56.12
C ARG A 82 25.26 -55.15 57.00
N PHE A 83 24.59 -54.77 58.09
CA PHE A 83 25.15 -53.85 59.09
C PHE A 83 26.29 -54.48 59.90
N ARG A 84 26.34 -55.82 59.98
CA ARG A 84 27.38 -56.57 60.70
C ARG A 84 28.63 -56.87 59.85
N ALA A 85 28.57 -56.65 58.53
CA ALA A 85 29.69 -56.88 57.61
C ALA A 85 30.90 -55.99 57.96
N LEU A 86 30.65 -54.72 58.29
CA LEU A 86 31.68 -53.83 58.85
C LEU A 86 31.82 -54.08 60.37
N LYS A 87 33.01 -54.51 60.79
CA LYS A 87 33.24 -55.01 62.16
C LYS A 87 33.31 -53.87 63.19
N THR A 88 33.89 -52.72 62.84
CA THR A 88 34.08 -51.62 63.79
C THR A 88 32.98 -50.55 63.70
N HIS A 89 32.67 -49.92 64.83
CA HIS A 89 31.74 -48.78 64.87
C HIS A 89 32.31 -47.56 64.13
N SER A 90 33.63 -47.33 64.18
CA SER A 90 34.28 -46.22 63.49
C SER A 90 34.19 -46.34 61.97
N GLU A 91 34.42 -47.52 61.40
CA GLU A 91 34.30 -47.76 59.95
C GLU A 91 32.86 -47.54 59.46
N ARG A 92 31.86 -48.05 60.18
CA ARG A 92 30.45 -47.83 59.85
C ARG A 92 30.04 -46.36 59.91
N ARG A 93 30.50 -45.63 60.93
CA ARG A 93 30.19 -44.21 61.09
C ARG A 93 30.91 -43.36 60.04
N ALA A 94 32.18 -43.68 59.74
CA ALA A 94 32.94 -43.03 58.68
C ALA A 94 32.31 -43.25 57.30
N ALA A 95 31.91 -44.49 56.97
CA ALA A 95 31.22 -44.82 55.73
C ALA A 95 29.86 -44.11 55.62
N PHE A 96 29.08 -44.07 56.70
CA PHE A 96 27.81 -43.34 56.75
C PHE A 96 28.00 -41.83 56.58
N ASP A 97 28.96 -41.23 57.28
CA ASP A 97 29.22 -39.79 57.18
C ASP A 97 29.76 -39.41 55.79
N ALA A 98 30.58 -40.26 55.17
CA ALA A 98 31.06 -40.06 53.80
C ALA A 98 29.90 -40.16 52.80
N LEU A 99 29.05 -41.18 52.93
CA LEU A 99 27.87 -41.35 52.09
C LEU A 99 26.86 -40.21 52.25
N ARG A 100 26.62 -39.76 53.48
CA ARG A 100 25.75 -38.60 53.77
C ARG A 100 26.30 -37.32 53.14
N ARG A 101 27.61 -37.06 53.22
CA ARG A 101 28.23 -35.88 52.59
C ARG A 101 28.03 -35.90 51.08
N ARG A 102 28.27 -37.04 50.43
CA ARG A 102 28.01 -37.21 48.98
C ARG A 102 26.54 -36.95 48.63
N ALA A 103 25.60 -37.50 49.40
CA ALA A 103 24.17 -37.27 49.19
C ALA A 103 23.76 -35.79 49.39
N ALA A 104 24.37 -35.10 50.35
CA ALA A 104 24.13 -33.68 50.58
C ALA A 104 24.71 -32.79 49.47
N GLU A 105 25.89 -33.14 48.95
CA GLU A 105 26.52 -32.47 47.81
C GLU A 105 25.69 -32.64 46.54
N GLU A 106 25.24 -33.87 46.24
CA GLU A 106 24.36 -34.17 45.10
C GLU A 106 23.02 -33.41 45.18
N LYS A 107 22.39 -33.37 46.37
CA LYS A 107 21.16 -32.59 46.60
C LYS A 107 21.38 -31.09 46.34
N ARG A 108 22.49 -30.53 46.83
CA ARG A 108 22.85 -29.11 46.65
C ARG A 108 23.18 -28.80 45.19
N GLU A 109 23.87 -29.69 44.48
CA GLU A 109 24.16 -29.53 43.06
C GLU A 109 22.88 -29.62 42.22
N GLY A 110 21.98 -30.56 42.52
CA GLY A 110 20.67 -30.66 41.90
C GLY A 110 19.81 -29.41 42.09
N GLU A 111 19.82 -28.81 43.28
CA GLU A 111 19.12 -27.54 43.54
C GLU A 111 19.72 -26.38 42.75
N LYS A 112 21.05 -26.27 42.70
CA LYS A 112 21.74 -25.26 41.88
C LYS A 112 21.40 -25.40 40.40
N ARG A 113 21.43 -26.62 39.86
CA ARG A 113 21.06 -26.91 38.46
C ARG A 113 19.61 -26.53 38.18
N ARG A 114 18.68 -26.87 39.09
CA ARG A 114 17.26 -26.48 38.97
C ARG A 114 17.05 -24.98 39.02
N ARG A 115 17.79 -24.27 39.88
CA ARG A 115 17.73 -22.80 39.95
C ARG A 115 18.30 -22.15 38.69
N ALA A 116 19.40 -22.67 38.16
CA ALA A 116 19.98 -22.22 36.90
C ALA A 116 19.00 -22.42 35.73
N ALA A 117 18.44 -23.62 35.58
CA ALA A 117 17.44 -23.91 34.54
C ALA A 117 16.21 -22.99 34.64
N ARG A 118 15.68 -22.74 35.85
CA ARG A 118 14.58 -21.77 36.04
C ARG A 118 14.98 -20.35 35.65
N GLY A 119 16.20 -19.93 35.97
CA GLY A 119 16.71 -18.61 35.57
C GLY A 119 16.87 -18.47 34.06
N GLU A 120 17.28 -19.53 33.37
CA GLU A 120 17.35 -19.59 31.91
C GLU A 120 15.95 -19.52 31.26
N ASP A 121 14.97 -20.24 31.82
CA ASP A 121 13.57 -20.19 31.36
C ASP A 121 12.96 -18.78 31.54
N GLU A 122 13.22 -18.14 32.68
CA GLU A 122 12.78 -16.76 32.95
C GLU A 122 13.45 -15.77 32.00
N ALA A 123 14.76 -15.90 31.74
CA ALA A 123 15.48 -15.06 30.80
C ALA A 123 14.97 -15.23 29.35
N ASP A 124 14.65 -16.46 28.92
CA ASP A 124 14.05 -16.68 27.59
C ASP A 124 12.62 -16.10 27.52
N ALA A 125 11.82 -16.25 28.58
CA ALA A 125 10.49 -15.66 28.66
C ALA A 125 10.53 -14.13 28.55
N ASP A 126 11.46 -13.48 29.24
CA ASP A 126 11.63 -12.03 29.16
C ASP A 126 12.20 -11.59 27.80
N ALA A 127 13.12 -12.37 27.20
CA ALA A 127 13.58 -12.12 25.84
C ALA A 127 12.45 -12.24 24.81
N ARG A 128 11.54 -13.21 24.97
CA ARG A 128 10.32 -13.34 24.13
C ARG A 128 9.38 -12.16 24.32
N ARG A 129 9.13 -11.73 25.55
CA ARG A 129 8.30 -10.54 25.84
C ARG A 129 8.90 -9.27 25.23
N ALA A 130 10.22 -9.07 25.36
CA ALA A 130 10.93 -7.95 24.75
C ALA A 130 10.85 -7.98 23.22
N ARG A 131 11.01 -9.16 22.59
CA ARG A 131 10.81 -9.34 21.14
C ARG A 131 9.38 -9.03 20.71
N ALA A 132 8.38 -9.48 21.45
CA ALA A 132 6.97 -9.21 21.17
C ALA A 132 6.63 -7.72 21.28
N LEU A 133 7.17 -7.01 22.28
CA LEU A 133 7.00 -5.56 22.41
C LEU A 133 7.65 -4.81 21.24
N ARG A 134 8.89 -5.16 20.88
CA ARG A 134 9.59 -4.57 19.73
C ARG A 134 8.85 -4.82 18.41
N ALA A 135 8.28 -6.02 18.22
CA ALA A 135 7.49 -6.35 17.03
C ALA A 135 6.20 -5.52 16.95
N ARG A 136 5.51 -5.30 18.07
CA ARG A 136 4.34 -4.41 18.14
C ARG A 136 4.71 -2.95 17.88
N GLU A 137 5.84 -2.50 18.41
CA GLU A 137 6.34 -1.14 18.20
C GLU A 137 6.73 -0.92 16.73
N SER A 138 7.40 -1.87 16.08
CA SER A 138 7.72 -1.78 14.65
C SER A 138 6.46 -1.76 13.80
N GLU A 139 5.47 -2.60 14.09
CA GLU A 139 4.19 -2.59 13.37
C GLU A 139 3.43 -1.26 13.55
N ALA A 140 3.40 -0.73 14.77
CA ALA A 140 2.77 0.57 15.04
C ALA A 140 3.49 1.72 14.31
N SER A 141 4.83 1.67 14.25
CA SER A 141 5.65 2.64 13.51
C SER A 141 5.42 2.57 12.00
N GLU A 142 5.32 1.36 11.44
CA GLU A 142 5.02 1.14 10.03
C GLU A 142 3.61 1.62 9.67
N ARG A 143 2.61 1.34 10.52
CA ARG A 143 1.24 1.87 10.38
C ARG A 143 1.25 3.40 10.37
N ARG A 144 1.91 4.04 11.35
CA ARG A 144 2.05 5.50 11.39
C ARG A 144 2.72 6.07 10.14
N ARG A 145 3.80 5.44 9.66
CA ARG A 145 4.49 5.87 8.43
C ARG A 145 3.59 5.74 7.20
N ARG A 146 2.77 4.69 7.13
CA ARG A 146 1.79 4.52 6.05
C ARG A 146 0.71 5.60 6.14
N ASP A 147 0.13 5.79 7.31
CA ASP A 147 -0.92 6.80 7.54
C ASP A 147 -0.41 8.21 7.25
N GLU A 148 0.85 8.53 7.59
CA GLU A 148 1.46 9.83 7.29
C GLU A 148 1.65 10.02 5.78
N ARG A 149 2.10 8.99 5.05
CA ARG A 149 2.21 9.05 3.58
C ARG A 149 0.84 9.24 2.93
N GLU A 150 -0.16 8.49 3.37
CA GLU A 150 -1.53 8.61 2.88
C GLU A 150 -2.14 9.97 3.24
N ALA A 151 -1.85 10.53 4.41
CA ALA A 151 -2.27 11.87 4.80
C ALA A 151 -1.60 12.96 3.96
N ARG A 152 -0.29 12.83 3.67
CA ARG A 152 0.43 13.75 2.78
C ARG A 152 -0.16 13.74 1.37
N PHE A 153 -0.37 12.54 0.80
CA PHE A 153 -0.97 12.39 -0.52
C PHE A 153 -2.39 12.97 -0.57
N ARG A 154 -3.22 12.72 0.46
CA ARG A 154 -4.55 13.32 0.55
C ARG A 154 -4.49 14.85 0.64
N LYS A 155 -3.56 15.39 1.41
CA LYS A 155 -3.39 16.85 1.55
C LYS A 155 -2.97 17.48 0.23
N GLU A 156 -2.00 16.88 -0.46
CA GLU A 156 -1.55 17.35 -1.78
C GLU A 156 -2.70 17.35 -2.78
N ARG A 157 -3.45 16.24 -2.85
CA ARG A 157 -4.63 16.16 -3.72
C ARG A 157 -5.68 17.22 -3.41
N LEU A 158 -5.94 17.52 -2.14
CA LEU A 158 -6.90 18.57 -1.76
C LEU A 158 -6.42 19.96 -2.18
N LEU A 159 -5.12 20.24 -2.11
CA LEU A 159 -4.55 21.51 -2.57
C LEU A 159 -4.65 21.63 -4.10
N ASP A 160 -4.42 20.53 -4.82
CA ASP A 160 -4.62 20.47 -6.27
C ASP A 160 -6.09 20.72 -6.63
N ASP A 161 -7.02 20.02 -5.96
CA ASP A 161 -8.47 20.16 -6.17
C ASP A 161 -8.93 21.60 -5.85
N GLU A 162 -8.39 22.22 -4.81
CA GLU A 162 -8.67 23.62 -4.43
C GLU A 162 -8.15 24.60 -5.49
N ALA A 163 -6.93 24.40 -6.00
CA ALA A 163 -6.36 25.23 -7.06
C ALA A 163 -7.17 25.12 -8.37
N GLU A 164 -7.59 23.90 -8.75
CA GLU A 164 -8.44 23.68 -9.92
C GLU A 164 -9.80 24.37 -9.75
N ALA A 165 -10.45 24.22 -8.61
CA ALA A 165 -11.72 24.87 -8.32
C ALA A 165 -11.61 26.40 -8.33
N ALA A 166 -10.52 26.95 -7.78
CA ALA A 166 -10.26 28.38 -7.79
C ALA A 166 -10.07 28.93 -9.21
N PHE A 167 -9.32 28.22 -10.06
CA PHE A 167 -9.15 28.59 -11.47
C PHE A 167 -10.46 28.48 -12.26
N GLN A 168 -11.24 27.40 -12.07
CA GLN A 168 -12.56 27.26 -12.68
C GLN A 168 -13.51 28.39 -12.25
N ALA A 169 -13.51 28.78 -10.98
CA ALA A 169 -14.29 29.90 -10.49
C ALA A 169 -13.87 31.23 -11.13
N LEU A 170 -12.56 31.46 -11.31
CA LEU A 170 -12.04 32.61 -12.04
C LEU A 170 -12.54 32.64 -13.48
N CYS A 171 -12.47 31.51 -14.19
CA CYS A 171 -13.03 31.40 -15.55
C CYS A 171 -14.53 31.69 -15.56
N ALA A 172 -15.29 31.10 -14.63
CA ALA A 172 -16.72 31.34 -14.52
C ALA A 172 -17.07 32.81 -14.23
N GLU A 173 -16.26 33.51 -13.46
CA GLU A 173 -16.46 34.92 -13.11
C GLU A 173 -16.10 35.85 -14.28
N ARG A 174 -14.94 35.65 -14.91
CA ARG A 174 -14.36 36.62 -15.87
C ARG A 174 -14.57 36.25 -17.33
N VAL A 175 -14.75 34.97 -17.66
CA VAL A 175 -14.91 34.48 -19.05
C VAL A 175 -16.38 34.16 -19.30
N LYS A 176 -17.07 35.12 -19.93
CA LYS A 176 -18.49 35.02 -20.31
C LYS A 176 -18.72 34.77 -21.81
N THR A 177 -17.66 34.85 -22.61
CA THR A 177 -17.67 34.66 -24.07
C THR A 177 -17.01 33.34 -24.43
N TYR A 178 -17.48 32.64 -25.46
CA TYR A 178 -16.84 31.41 -25.96
C TYR A 178 -15.96 31.59 -27.21
N THR A 179 -15.89 32.81 -27.75
CA THR A 179 -15.18 33.12 -29.00
C THR A 179 -13.67 33.31 -28.84
N ARG A 180 -13.21 33.59 -27.61
CA ARG A 180 -11.79 33.85 -27.31
C ARG A 180 -11.02 32.56 -27.08
N SER A 181 -9.80 32.50 -27.59
CA SER A 181 -8.84 31.45 -27.22
C SER A 181 -8.33 31.63 -25.79
N TYR A 182 -7.76 30.57 -25.21
CA TYR A 182 -7.13 30.63 -23.89
C TYR A 182 -6.11 31.78 -23.79
N ASP A 183 -5.19 31.90 -24.76
CA ASP A 183 -4.10 32.88 -24.69
C ASP A 183 -4.59 34.33 -24.78
N GLU A 184 -5.72 34.57 -25.43
CA GLU A 184 -6.36 35.89 -25.47
C GLU A 184 -7.10 36.20 -24.16
N ALA A 185 -7.95 35.27 -23.71
CA ALA A 185 -8.69 35.42 -22.45
C ALA A 185 -7.75 35.54 -21.26
N PHE A 186 -6.62 34.82 -21.26
CA PHE A 186 -5.65 34.90 -20.18
C PHE A 186 -5.07 36.31 -20.03
N ARG A 187 -4.61 36.91 -21.14
CA ARG A 187 -4.01 38.25 -21.14
C ARG A 187 -4.99 39.36 -20.82
N ARG A 188 -6.27 39.20 -21.17
CA ARG A 188 -7.28 40.26 -20.99
C ARG A 188 -8.07 40.12 -19.70
N ASP A 189 -8.49 38.89 -19.41
CA ASP A 189 -9.56 38.61 -18.46
C ASP A 189 -9.12 37.72 -17.30
N LEU A 190 -7.99 37.00 -17.35
CA LEU A 190 -7.60 36.14 -16.22
C LEU A 190 -6.43 36.71 -15.44
N VAL A 191 -5.43 37.25 -16.13
CA VAL A 191 -4.20 37.77 -15.52
C VAL A 191 -4.49 38.89 -14.52
N GLY A 192 -3.71 38.90 -13.43
CA GLY A 192 -3.79 39.93 -12.40
C GLY A 192 -5.02 39.79 -11.52
N ASP A 193 -5.50 38.56 -11.32
CA ASP A 193 -6.58 38.29 -10.37
C ASP A 193 -6.15 38.72 -8.95
N PRO A 194 -6.93 39.53 -8.22
CA PRO A 194 -6.56 39.99 -6.88
C PRO A 194 -6.37 38.86 -5.87
N MET A 195 -7.01 37.72 -6.09
CA MET A 195 -6.89 36.53 -5.24
C MET A 195 -5.76 35.58 -5.70
N GLY A 196 -5.06 35.91 -6.80
CA GLY A 196 -3.98 35.10 -7.37
C GLY A 196 -4.45 33.75 -7.91
N ARG A 197 -5.72 33.64 -8.31
CA ARG A 197 -6.30 32.41 -8.89
C ARG A 197 -5.77 32.13 -10.30
N ASP A 198 -5.14 33.11 -10.92
CA ASP A 198 -4.44 33.01 -12.21
C ASP A 198 -3.05 32.39 -12.10
N ASP A 199 -2.58 32.05 -10.89
CA ASP A 199 -1.32 31.34 -10.68
C ASP A 199 -1.41 29.86 -11.10
N VAL A 200 -1.18 29.66 -12.39
CA VAL A 200 -1.18 28.36 -13.07
C VAL A 200 -0.15 27.39 -12.49
N SER A 201 0.90 27.87 -11.81
CA SER A 201 1.94 27.00 -11.24
C SER A 201 1.43 26.11 -10.09
N ARG A 202 0.29 26.49 -9.49
CA ARG A 202 -0.38 25.73 -8.43
C ARG A 202 -1.23 24.58 -8.94
N LEU A 203 -1.51 24.54 -10.24
CA LEU A 203 -2.30 23.47 -10.84
C LEU A 203 -1.42 22.26 -11.08
N ARG A 204 -1.96 21.07 -10.79
CA ARG A 204 -1.32 19.81 -11.15
C ARG A 204 -1.24 19.68 -12.67
N GLY A 205 -0.03 19.78 -13.23
CA GLY A 205 0.20 19.82 -14.68
C GLY A 205 0.28 21.22 -15.28
N GLY A 206 0.28 22.26 -14.44
CA GLY A 206 0.57 23.64 -14.81
C GLY A 206 -0.31 24.16 -15.94
N GLU A 207 0.32 24.80 -16.93
CA GLU A 207 -0.39 25.48 -18.02
C GLU A 207 -1.19 24.54 -18.92
N ALA A 208 -0.73 23.31 -19.12
CA ALA A 208 -1.50 22.32 -19.85
C ALA A 208 -2.85 22.06 -19.15
N ARG A 209 -2.85 21.95 -17.81
CA ARG A 209 -4.08 21.76 -17.04
C ARG A 209 -4.99 22.98 -17.11
N ALA A 210 -4.44 24.19 -16.96
CA ALA A 210 -5.19 25.44 -17.11
C ALA A 210 -5.89 25.54 -18.47
N ARG A 211 -5.19 25.21 -19.57
CA ARG A 211 -5.77 25.16 -20.92
C ARG A 211 -6.94 24.19 -21.00
N THR A 212 -6.82 22.99 -20.42
CA THR A 212 -7.92 22.02 -20.42
C THR A 212 -9.14 22.50 -19.62
N LEU A 213 -8.91 23.14 -18.47
CA LEU A 213 -9.98 23.68 -17.62
C LEU A 213 -10.69 24.84 -18.32
N TYR A 214 -9.92 25.72 -18.98
CA TYR A 214 -10.46 26.81 -19.77
C TYR A 214 -11.29 26.31 -20.95
N GLU A 215 -10.80 25.35 -21.74
CA GLU A 215 -11.57 24.82 -22.87
C GLU A 215 -12.85 24.12 -22.41
N ALA A 216 -12.80 23.38 -21.31
CA ALA A 216 -14.00 22.78 -20.72
C ALA A 216 -15.03 23.85 -20.32
N HIS A 217 -14.58 24.93 -19.67
CA HIS A 217 -15.43 26.08 -19.33
C HIS A 217 -15.97 26.78 -20.58
N ARG A 218 -15.13 27.02 -21.59
CA ARG A 218 -15.50 27.67 -22.85
C ARG A 218 -16.61 26.89 -23.58
N LEU A 219 -16.49 25.56 -23.64
CA LEU A 219 -17.52 24.69 -24.22
C LEU A 219 -18.81 24.70 -23.43
N ALA A 220 -18.74 24.74 -22.09
CA ALA A 220 -19.94 24.85 -21.25
C ALA A 220 -20.66 26.19 -21.44
N VAL A 221 -19.90 27.29 -21.56
CA VAL A 221 -20.43 28.63 -21.88
C VAL A 221 -21.04 28.66 -23.27
N GLU A 222 -20.37 28.09 -24.28
CA GLU A 222 -20.89 27.97 -25.64
C GLU A 222 -22.22 27.23 -25.67
N ALA A 223 -22.29 26.05 -25.05
CA ALA A 223 -23.51 25.25 -25.00
C ALA A 223 -24.66 26.00 -24.31
N SER A 224 -24.39 26.66 -23.18
CA SER A 224 -25.41 27.42 -22.46
C SER A 224 -25.92 28.61 -23.27
N LEU A 225 -25.02 29.39 -23.90
CA LEU A 225 -25.41 30.57 -24.66
C LEU A 225 -26.19 30.19 -25.93
N LYS A 226 -25.75 29.15 -26.65
CA LYS A 226 -26.48 28.63 -27.82
C LYS A 226 -27.86 28.13 -27.42
N ALA A 227 -27.99 27.40 -26.31
CA ALA A 227 -29.28 26.89 -25.84
C ALA A 227 -30.25 28.01 -25.42
N GLU A 228 -29.77 29.05 -24.73
CA GLU A 228 -30.62 30.20 -24.37
C GLU A 228 -31.01 31.02 -25.61
N PHE A 229 -30.10 31.21 -26.56
CA PHE A 229 -30.40 31.86 -27.84
C PHE A 229 -31.41 31.05 -28.66
N GLU A 230 -31.29 29.73 -28.69
CA GLU A 230 -32.26 28.85 -29.36
C GLU A 230 -33.67 29.00 -28.78
N LYS A 231 -33.82 29.02 -27.45
CA LYS A 231 -35.11 29.27 -26.79
C LYS A 231 -35.70 30.62 -27.18
N LEU A 232 -34.86 31.64 -27.23
CA LEU A 232 -35.24 32.99 -27.62
C LEU A 232 -35.68 33.05 -29.09
N ALA A 233 -34.89 32.48 -30.00
CA ALA A 233 -35.19 32.39 -31.42
C ALA A 233 -36.52 31.68 -31.64
N ARG A 234 -36.73 30.51 -31.02
CA ARG A 234 -38.01 29.80 -31.08
C ARG A 234 -39.18 30.66 -30.62
N ARG A 235 -39.05 31.32 -29.47
CA ARG A 235 -40.11 32.19 -28.91
C ARG A 235 -40.50 33.32 -29.87
N ILE A 236 -39.52 33.94 -30.53
CA ILE A 236 -39.77 35.04 -31.45
C ILE A 236 -40.36 34.53 -32.75
N ILE A 237 -39.77 33.49 -33.34
CA ILE A 237 -40.27 32.88 -34.57
C ILE A 237 -41.72 32.38 -34.37
N ASP A 238 -42.02 31.70 -33.26
CA ASP A 238 -43.39 31.28 -32.92
C ASP A 238 -44.35 32.48 -32.87
N LYS A 239 -43.97 33.58 -32.22
CA LYS A 239 -44.79 34.82 -32.17
C LYS A 239 -45.02 35.39 -33.56
N LEU A 240 -43.98 35.47 -34.39
CA LEU A 240 -44.06 35.99 -35.76
C LEU A 240 -44.97 35.12 -36.63
N VAL A 241 -44.81 33.80 -36.57
CA VAL A 241 -45.64 32.82 -37.30
C VAL A 241 -47.10 32.92 -36.83
N VAL A 242 -47.36 32.95 -35.52
CA VAL A 242 -48.72 33.06 -34.99
C VAL A 242 -49.36 34.39 -35.38
N ARG A 243 -48.62 35.51 -35.34
CA ARG A 243 -49.13 36.83 -35.78
C ARG A 243 -49.58 36.76 -37.24
N GLU A 244 -48.70 36.26 -38.11
CA GLU A 244 -48.98 36.16 -39.55
C GLU A 244 -50.17 35.22 -39.84
N LEU A 245 -50.25 34.07 -39.18
CA LEU A 245 -51.37 33.12 -39.32
C LEU A 245 -52.69 33.64 -38.68
N SER A 246 -52.62 34.54 -37.71
CA SER A 246 -53.82 35.07 -37.03
C SER A 246 -54.46 36.23 -37.79
N ASP A 247 -53.64 37.07 -38.44
CA ASP A 247 -54.10 38.12 -39.37
C ASP A 247 -54.88 37.53 -40.57
N GLU A 248 -54.74 36.22 -40.84
CA GLU A 248 -55.40 35.50 -41.93
C GLU A 248 -56.88 35.16 -41.72
N THR A 249 -57.44 35.17 -40.51
CA THR A 249 -58.89 34.87 -40.36
C THR A 249 -59.80 35.87 -41.09
N ALA A 250 -59.31 37.08 -41.40
CA ALA A 250 -60.05 38.11 -42.13
C ALA A 250 -59.76 38.19 -43.65
N ALA A 251 -58.71 37.51 -44.15
CA ALA A 251 -58.20 37.71 -45.52
C ALA A 251 -58.07 36.40 -46.34
N ASN A 252 -58.78 35.35 -45.94
CA ASN A 252 -58.45 33.98 -46.33
C ASN A 252 -58.85 33.53 -47.75
N GLU A 253 -59.70 34.25 -48.48
CA GLU A 253 -60.19 33.78 -49.79
C GLU A 253 -59.33 34.17 -51.02
N ALA A 254 -58.44 35.16 -50.95
CA ALA A 254 -57.84 35.75 -52.17
C ALA A 254 -56.35 35.45 -52.43
N ARG A 255 -55.57 34.92 -51.48
CA ARG A 255 -54.08 34.96 -51.52
C ARG A 255 -53.35 33.63 -51.66
N ALA A 256 -54.03 32.52 -51.89
CA ALA A 256 -53.44 31.17 -51.84
C ALA A 256 -52.21 30.92 -52.76
N ARG A 257 -51.98 31.71 -53.83
CA ARG A 257 -50.77 31.59 -54.69
C ARG A 257 -49.68 32.65 -54.47
N ARG A 258 -50.00 33.81 -53.87
CA ARG A 258 -48.99 34.82 -53.48
C ARG A 258 -48.40 34.57 -52.08
N ARG A 259 -48.97 33.61 -51.34
CA ARG A 259 -48.61 33.23 -49.96
C ARG A 259 -47.26 32.53 -49.87
N ALA A 260 -46.95 31.58 -50.76
CA ALA A 260 -45.66 30.87 -50.73
C ALA A 260 -44.47 31.84 -50.86
N SER A 261 -44.53 32.78 -51.80
CA SER A 261 -43.44 33.74 -52.06
C SER A 261 -43.29 34.85 -51.01
N ALA A 262 -44.34 35.18 -50.25
CA ALA A 262 -44.28 36.19 -49.20
C ALA A 262 -43.83 35.60 -47.86
N LEU A 263 -44.22 34.36 -47.56
CA LEU A 263 -43.63 33.57 -46.48
C LEU A 263 -42.13 33.33 -46.78
N ASP A 264 -41.73 32.96 -47.99
CA ASP A 264 -40.28 32.82 -48.31
C ASP A 264 -39.44 34.06 -47.97
N VAL A 265 -39.96 35.28 -48.11
CA VAL A 265 -39.22 36.52 -47.77
C VAL A 265 -39.27 36.88 -46.29
N VAL A 266 -40.32 36.46 -45.57
CA VAL A 266 -40.43 36.55 -44.10
C VAL A 266 -39.64 35.43 -43.41
N PHE A 267 -39.31 34.37 -44.16
CA PHE A 267 -38.68 33.14 -43.65
C PHE A 267 -37.36 32.77 -44.35
N ASP A 268 -36.82 33.64 -45.20
CA ASP A 268 -35.42 33.62 -45.64
C ASP A 268 -34.56 34.02 -44.44
N GLY A 269 -34.07 33.00 -43.74
CA GLY A 269 -33.58 33.06 -42.36
C GLY A 269 -32.57 34.15 -42.06
N ALA A 270 -31.81 34.65 -43.05
CA ALA A 270 -30.87 35.74 -42.86
C ALA A 270 -31.52 37.14 -42.85
N LEU A 271 -32.49 37.39 -43.74
CA LEU A 271 -33.18 38.69 -43.87
C LEU A 271 -34.26 38.86 -42.79
N ALA A 272 -34.94 37.76 -42.44
CA ALA A 272 -35.91 37.69 -41.36
C ALA A 272 -35.26 37.93 -39.99
N TYR A 273 -34.11 37.31 -39.76
CA TYR A 273 -33.30 37.53 -38.56
C TYR A 273 -32.87 38.99 -38.42
N ALA A 274 -32.40 39.63 -39.49
CA ALA A 274 -31.95 41.02 -39.45
C ALA A 274 -33.08 42.00 -39.07
N ARG A 275 -34.32 41.77 -39.55
CA ARG A 275 -35.49 42.59 -39.17
C ARG A 275 -35.97 42.30 -37.76
N ALA A 276 -36.04 41.03 -37.37
CA ALA A 276 -36.40 40.66 -36.00
C ALA A 276 -35.40 41.25 -34.99
N ALA A 277 -34.11 41.27 -35.34
CA ALA A 277 -33.01 41.85 -34.56
C ALA A 277 -33.20 43.36 -34.27
N GLU A 278 -33.83 44.10 -35.19
CA GLU A 278 -34.03 45.55 -35.05
C GLU A 278 -35.32 45.92 -34.29
N ASP A 279 -36.39 45.13 -34.43
CA ASP A 279 -37.73 45.53 -33.98
C ASP A 279 -38.26 44.82 -32.71
N GLU A 280 -37.80 43.60 -32.39
CA GLU A 280 -38.50 42.72 -31.43
C GLU A 280 -37.67 42.23 -30.22
N PHE A 281 -36.37 42.52 -30.15
CA PHE A 281 -35.52 42.12 -29.02
C PHE A 281 -35.55 43.19 -27.92
N GLU A 282 -36.01 42.83 -26.72
CA GLU A 282 -35.93 43.69 -25.54
C GLU A 282 -34.49 43.70 -24.98
N LEU A 283 -34.13 44.71 -24.19
CA LEU A 283 -32.78 44.94 -23.63
C LEU A 283 -32.09 43.72 -22.97
N VAL A 284 -32.85 42.74 -22.47
CA VAL A 284 -32.31 41.50 -21.86
C VAL A 284 -31.78 40.54 -22.93
N ASP A 285 -32.41 40.56 -24.11
CA ASP A 285 -32.06 39.71 -25.24
C ASP A 285 -30.80 40.24 -25.98
N ASP A 286 -30.55 41.56 -25.95
CA ASP A 286 -29.32 42.19 -26.47
C ASP A 286 -28.04 41.63 -25.84
N VAL A 287 -28.11 41.21 -24.58
CA VAL A 287 -26.97 40.66 -23.84
C VAL A 287 -26.58 39.28 -24.38
N LEU A 288 -27.56 38.40 -24.66
CA LEU A 288 -27.32 37.11 -25.31
C LEU A 288 -26.75 37.32 -26.73
N PHE A 289 -27.24 38.34 -27.42
CA PHE A 289 -26.73 38.74 -28.74
C PHE A 289 -25.27 39.20 -28.70
N ALA A 290 -24.82 39.86 -27.65
CA ALA A 290 -23.42 40.28 -27.53
C ALA A 290 -22.44 39.10 -27.40
N PHE A 291 -22.91 37.94 -26.93
CA PHE A 291 -22.05 36.80 -26.57
C PHE A 291 -22.08 35.62 -27.54
N VAL A 292 -23.15 35.47 -28.33
CA VAL A 292 -23.24 34.47 -29.41
C VAL A 292 -22.58 35.01 -30.68
N SER A 293 -21.88 34.19 -31.44
CA SER A 293 -21.28 34.60 -32.71
C SER A 293 -22.36 34.82 -33.78
N ASP A 294 -22.19 35.79 -34.68
CA ASP A 294 -23.19 36.07 -35.72
C ASP A 294 -23.43 34.89 -36.67
N GLY A 295 -22.42 34.03 -36.88
CA GLY A 295 -22.56 32.80 -37.63
C GLY A 295 -23.48 31.79 -36.92
N ASP A 296 -23.26 31.57 -35.63
CA ASP A 296 -24.10 30.68 -34.81
C ASP A 296 -25.53 31.21 -34.70
N LYS A 297 -25.71 32.54 -34.55
CA LYS A 297 -27.06 33.14 -34.49
C LYS A 297 -27.85 32.85 -35.74
N LYS A 298 -27.25 33.06 -36.91
CA LYS A 298 -27.88 32.76 -38.21
C LYS A 298 -28.21 31.28 -38.34
N GLN A 299 -27.28 30.40 -37.98
CA GLN A 299 -27.50 28.96 -38.04
C GLN A 299 -28.66 28.52 -37.14
N ILE A 300 -28.64 28.90 -35.86
CA ILE A 300 -29.66 28.53 -34.88
C ILE A 300 -31.03 29.11 -35.28
N TRP A 301 -31.06 30.36 -35.75
CA TRP A 301 -32.29 30.98 -36.24
C TRP A 301 -32.89 30.21 -37.41
N THR A 302 -32.08 29.86 -38.41
CA THR A 302 -32.52 29.08 -39.58
C THR A 302 -33.02 27.70 -39.18
N GLU A 303 -32.30 26.98 -38.31
CA GLU A 303 -32.73 25.66 -37.81
C GLU A 303 -34.06 25.75 -37.06
N CYS A 304 -34.24 26.76 -36.20
CA CYS A 304 -35.50 26.99 -35.49
C CYS A 304 -36.65 27.36 -36.43
N ALA A 305 -36.37 28.21 -37.43
CA ALA A 305 -37.36 28.62 -38.43
C ALA A 305 -37.86 27.40 -39.22
N ILE A 306 -36.96 26.54 -39.68
CA ILE A 306 -37.30 25.31 -40.42
C ILE A 306 -38.19 24.38 -39.57
N ASP A 307 -37.82 24.14 -38.31
CA ASP A 307 -38.60 23.27 -37.40
C ASP A 307 -40.01 23.84 -37.16
N ILE A 308 -40.12 25.13 -36.82
CA ILE A 308 -41.42 25.76 -36.51
C ILE A 308 -42.32 25.79 -37.77
N LEU A 309 -41.78 26.17 -38.92
CA LEU A 309 -42.53 26.19 -40.18
C LEU A 309 -43.05 24.80 -40.57
N SER A 310 -42.23 23.77 -40.37
CA SER A 310 -42.61 22.38 -40.60
C SER A 310 -43.79 21.96 -39.72
N ARG A 311 -43.82 22.39 -38.44
CA ARG A 311 -44.94 22.11 -37.52
C ARG A 311 -46.24 22.81 -37.93
N HIS A 312 -46.14 23.98 -38.55
CA HIS A 312 -47.29 24.72 -39.08
C HIS A 312 -47.70 24.31 -40.50
N GLY A 313 -47.04 23.30 -41.10
CA GLY A 313 -47.41 22.74 -42.40
C GLY A 313 -46.94 23.56 -43.61
N VAL A 314 -46.01 24.50 -43.41
CA VAL A 314 -45.39 25.28 -44.49
C VAL A 314 -44.25 24.48 -45.11
N LYS A 315 -44.31 24.22 -46.41
CA LYS A 315 -43.22 23.55 -47.15
C LYS A 315 -42.21 24.60 -47.60
N ILE A 316 -41.01 24.56 -47.04
CA ILE A 316 -39.87 25.39 -47.49
C ILE A 316 -39.30 24.70 -48.73
N GLY A 317 -39.19 25.42 -49.85
CA GLY A 317 -38.57 24.91 -51.07
C GLY A 317 -37.07 24.72 -50.86
N ASP A 318 -36.56 23.55 -51.21
CA ASP A 318 -35.11 23.26 -51.23
C ASP A 318 -34.52 23.82 -52.52
N ASP A 319 -34.40 25.15 -52.63
CA ASP A 319 -33.64 25.78 -53.71
C ASP A 319 -32.15 25.80 -53.33
N ARG A 320 -31.55 24.62 -53.17
CA ARG A 320 -30.12 24.48 -53.38
C ARG A 320 -29.88 24.56 -54.88
N VAL A 321 -29.41 25.73 -55.31
CA VAL A 321 -28.87 25.99 -56.64
C VAL A 321 -27.86 24.88 -56.99
N GLU A 322 -28.26 23.94 -57.83
CA GLU A 322 -27.32 23.17 -58.64
C GLU A 322 -26.71 24.18 -59.62
N ASP A 323 -25.43 24.48 -59.43
CA ASP A 323 -24.63 25.19 -60.42
C ASP A 323 -24.70 24.37 -61.71
N GLY A 324 -25.49 24.85 -62.67
CA GLY A 324 -25.55 24.32 -64.02
C GLY A 324 -24.18 24.50 -64.67
N GLU A 325 -23.52 23.39 -64.98
CA GLU A 325 -22.43 23.37 -65.93
C GLU A 325 -23.02 23.75 -67.29
N ASP A 326 -22.76 24.98 -67.72
CA ASP A 326 -23.01 25.43 -69.10
C ASP A 326 -22.08 24.61 -70.02
N GLU A 327 -22.62 23.55 -70.62
CA GLU A 327 -22.01 22.89 -71.78
C GLU A 327 -22.26 23.77 -73.01
N ASP A 328 -21.20 24.44 -73.47
CA ASP A 328 -21.16 25.14 -74.75
C ASP A 328 -21.35 24.14 -75.90
N GLU A 329 -22.54 24.11 -76.51
CA GLU A 329 -22.78 23.47 -77.80
C GLU A 329 -22.29 24.40 -78.92
N ASP A 330 -21.09 24.12 -79.44
CA ASP A 330 -20.58 24.64 -80.72
C ASP A 330 -21.40 24.05 -81.88
N GLU A 331 -22.42 24.78 -82.34
CA GLU A 331 -23.00 24.62 -83.68
C GLU A 331 -22.53 25.79 -84.55
N ASP A 332 -21.50 25.56 -85.38
CA ASP A 332 -21.28 26.39 -86.57
C ASP A 332 -21.28 25.48 -87.81
N GLU A 333 -22.29 25.75 -88.64
CA GLU A 333 -22.71 25.06 -89.84
C GLU A 333 -21.74 25.23 -91.02
N ASP A 334 -21.63 24.17 -91.82
CA ASP A 334 -21.11 24.21 -93.19
C ASP A 334 -22.05 25.02 -94.11
N GLU A 335 -21.55 26.06 -94.79
CA GLU A 335 -21.82 26.36 -96.22
C GLU A 335 -20.86 27.42 -96.82
#